data_AF-A0A7S2GXB6-F1
#
_entry.id   AF-A0A7S2GXB6-F1
#
_cell.length_a   1.000
_cell.length_b   1.000
_cell.length_c   1.000
_cell.angle_alpha   90.00
_cell.angle_beta   90.00
_cell.angle_gamma   90.00
#
_symmetry.space_group_name_H-M   'P 1'
#
loop_
_entity.id
_entity.type
_entity.pdbx_description
1 polymer ?
#
loop_
_entity_poly.entity_id
_entity_poly.type
_entity_poly.pdbx_seq_one_letter_code
_entity_poly.pdbx_strand_id
1 'polypeptide(L)'
;MYFQTLSRVAATLTVISVATPWFLACIVPLLFVYRFIQNYYIPSSRQLKRIESNLRSPVFSHFSETLDGLTTIRAFASQGQFLDESLGKLQRNCRAYYLQVASNRWLAVRLETIGTLIVVLAGLLAVFASSRGISAGMAGLS
;
A
#
# COMPACT_ATOMS: atom_id res chain seq x y z
N MET A 1 -3.69 19.97 15.60
CA MET A 1 -3.97 19.29 14.32
C MET A 1 -4.48 17.86 14.52
N TYR A 2 -3.77 16.98 15.23
CA TYR A 2 -4.21 15.59 15.52
C TYR A 2 -5.53 15.49 16.30
N PHE A 3 -5.73 16.34 17.31
CA PHE A 3 -6.96 16.33 18.12
C PHE A 3 -8.23 16.66 17.29
N GLN A 4 -8.12 17.58 16.32
CA GLN A 4 -9.21 17.94 15.42
C GLN A 4 -9.53 16.83 14.39
N THR A 5 -8.52 16.05 13.98
CA THR A 5 -8.74 14.90 13.11
C THR A 5 -9.45 13.78 13.87
N LEU A 6 -9.03 13.54 15.11
CA LEU A 6 -9.65 12.56 16.00
C LEU A 6 -11.11 12.91 16.31
N SER A 7 -11.40 14.17 16.62
CA SER A 7 -12.78 14.61 16.89
C SER A 7 -13.68 14.53 15.65
N ARG A 8 -13.17 14.87 14.47
CA ARG A 8 -13.92 14.72 13.20
C ARG A 8 -14.25 13.28 12.90
N VAL A 9 -13.29 12.37 13.04
CA VAL A 9 -13.49 10.93 12.82
C VAL A 9 -14.48 10.35 13.82
N ALA A 10 -14.40 10.74 15.09
CA ALA A 10 -15.35 10.29 16.11
C ALA A 10 -16.79 10.80 15.84
N ALA A 11 -16.94 12.06 15.43
CA ALA A 11 -18.24 12.65 15.12
C ALA A 11 -18.89 11.97 13.90
N THR A 12 -18.15 11.74 12.81
CA THR A 12 -18.69 11.05 11.63
C THR A 12 -19.05 9.60 11.93
N LEU A 13 -18.22 8.87 12.69
CA LEU A 13 -18.55 7.52 13.15
C LEU A 13 -19.85 7.47 13.96
N THR A 14 -20.06 8.45 14.85
CA THR A 14 -21.26 8.51 15.70
C THR A 14 -22.51 8.77 14.86
N VAL A 15 -22.46 9.73 13.92
CA VAL A 15 -23.59 10.05 13.03
C VAL A 15 -23.95 8.85 12.16
N ILE A 16 -22.96 8.18 11.57
CA ILE A 16 -23.18 7.00 10.71
C ILE A 16 -23.79 5.84 11.52
N SER A 17 -23.32 5.63 12.76
CA SER A 17 -23.80 4.57 13.65
C SER A 17 -25.25 4.77 14.07
N VAL A 18 -25.69 6.02 14.27
CA VAL A 18 -27.08 6.35 14.63
C VAL A 18 -28.00 6.31 13.40
N ALA A 19 -27.51 6.76 12.24
CA ALA A 19 -28.31 6.80 11.02
C ALA A 19 -28.60 5.40 10.45
N THR A 20 -27.65 4.46 10.54
CA THR A 20 -27.80 3.14 9.91
C THR A 20 -27.26 2.01 10.79
N PRO A 21 -28.05 1.46 11.74
CA PRO A 21 -27.62 0.37 12.62
C PRO A 21 -27.18 -0.89 11.85
N TRP A 22 -27.72 -1.12 10.65
CA TRP A 22 -27.34 -2.23 9.77
C TRP A 22 -25.91 -2.10 9.24
N PHE A 23 -25.36 -0.89 9.16
CA PHE A 23 -23.99 -0.63 8.72
C PHE A 23 -22.95 -1.20 9.69
N LEU A 24 -23.27 -1.26 10.99
CA LEU A 24 -22.42 -1.93 12.00
C LEU A 24 -22.26 -3.42 11.71
N ALA A 25 -23.28 -4.10 11.18
CA ALA A 25 -23.18 -5.49 10.76
C ALA A 25 -22.24 -5.66 9.56
N CYS A 26 -22.14 -4.67 8.66
CA CYS A 26 -21.18 -4.66 7.55
C CYS A 26 -19.74 -4.34 7.99
N ILE A 27 -19.55 -3.58 9.08
CA ILE A 27 -18.23 -3.25 9.63
C ILE A 27 -17.49 -4.50 10.13
N VAL A 28 -18.20 -5.43 10.77
CA VAL A 28 -17.59 -6.65 11.35
C VAL A 28 -16.83 -7.51 10.31
N PRO A 29 -17.43 -7.93 9.18
CA PRO A 29 -16.71 -8.69 8.16
C PRO A 29 -15.62 -7.85 7.48
N LEU A 30 -15.81 -6.54 7.35
CA LEU A 30 -14.82 -5.62 6.79
C LEU A 30 -13.56 -5.56 7.67
N LEU A 31 -13.74 -5.47 8.99
CA LEU A 31 -12.67 -5.47 9.98
C LEU A 31 -11.88 -6.79 9.94
N PHE A 32 -12.57 -7.92 9.76
CA PHE A 32 -11.93 -9.23 9.65
C PHE A 32 -11.06 -9.34 8.39
N VAL A 33 -11.59 -8.95 7.22
CA VAL A 33 -10.84 -8.95 5.96
C VAL A 33 -9.64 -8.00 6.05
N TYR A 34 -9.83 -6.82 6.63
CA TYR A 34 -8.75 -5.84 6.81
C TYR A 34 -7.64 -6.40 7.70
N ARG A 35 -7.99 -7.02 8.83
CA ARG A 35 -7.04 -7.70 9.73
C ARG A 35 -6.26 -8.79 9.00
N PHE A 36 -6.94 -9.61 8.21
CA PHE A 36 -6.30 -10.68 7.44
C PHE A 36 -5.28 -10.14 6.45
N ILE A 37 -5.67 -9.15 5.64
CA ILE A 37 -4.79 -8.50 4.66
C ILE A 37 -3.60 -7.83 5.37
N GLN A 38 -3.86 -7.14 6.48
CA GLN A 38 -2.84 -6.43 7.24
C GLN A 38 -1.79 -7.38 7.84
N ASN A 39 -2.21 -8.53 8.38
CA ASN A 39 -1.32 -9.55 8.91
C ASN A 39 -0.38 -10.15 7.84
N TYR A 40 -0.83 -10.23 6.59
CA TYR A 40 0.00 -10.72 5.49
C TYR A 40 0.91 -9.63 4.90
N TYR A 41 0.36 -8.43 4.72
CA TYR A 41 1.04 -7.32 4.07
C TYR A 41 2.17 -6.73 4.93
N ILE A 42 1.96 -6.52 6.24
CA ILE A 42 2.94 -5.83 7.09
C ILE A 42 4.28 -6.59 7.16
N PRO A 43 4.31 -7.91 7.46
CA PRO A 43 5.57 -8.65 7.51
C PRO A 43 6.28 -8.67 6.15
N SER A 44 5.53 -8.92 5.08
CA SER A 44 6.05 -8.99 3.72
C SER A 44 6.65 -7.65 3.28
N SER A 45 5.91 -6.56 3.42
CA SER A 45 6.35 -5.21 3.05
C SER A 45 7.59 -4.78 3.87
N ARG A 46 7.65 -5.11 5.16
CA ARG A 46 8.84 -4.85 5.99
C ARG A 46 10.07 -5.62 5.51
N GLN A 47 9.90 -6.89 5.13
CA GLN A 47 11.00 -7.70 4.61
C GLN A 47 11.49 -7.16 3.26
N LEU A 48 10.60 -6.80 2.34
CA LEU A 48 10.96 -6.18 1.07
C LEU A 48 11.71 -4.86 1.29
N LYS A 49 11.24 -4.01 2.19
CA LYS A 49 11.91 -2.76 2.54
C LYS A 49 13.31 -2.99 3.10
N ARG A 50 13.50 -4.03 3.91
CA ARG A 50 14.81 -4.43 4.44
C ARG A 50 15.74 -4.90 3.31
N ILE A 51 15.24 -5.71 2.37
CA ILE A 51 16.00 -6.18 1.21
C ILE A 51 16.41 -5.00 0.33
N GLU A 52 15.48 -4.08 0.02
CA GLU A 52 15.75 -2.85 -0.73
C GLU A 52 16.86 -2.03 -0.07
N SER A 53 16.78 -1.82 1.26
CA SER A 53 17.79 -1.09 2.01
C SER A 53 19.16 -1.76 1.95
N ASN A 54 19.22 -3.09 2.07
CA ASN A 54 20.47 -3.84 2.04
C ASN A 54 21.11 -3.89 0.65
N LEU A 55 20.33 -3.83 -0.42
CA LEU A 55 20.84 -3.82 -1.80
C LEU A 55 21.31 -2.44 -2.25
N ARG A 56 20.94 -1.39 -1.52
CA ARG A 56 21.32 -0.01 -1.83
C ARG A 56 22.76 0.31 -1.43
N SER A 57 23.22 -0.14 -0.26
CA SER A 57 24.58 0.20 0.21
C SER A 57 25.70 -0.32 -0.69
N PRO A 58 25.68 -1.55 -1.24
CA PRO A 58 26.76 -2.05 -2.09
C PRO A 58 26.90 -1.28 -3.41
N VAL A 59 25.81 -0.67 -3.90
CA VAL A 59 25.85 0.21 -5.09
C VAL A 59 26.71 1.44 -4.81
N PHE A 60 26.48 2.09 -3.68
CA PHE A 60 27.26 3.26 -3.27
C PHE A 60 28.71 2.91 -2.94
N SER A 61 28.94 1.83 -2.20
CA SER A 61 30.30 1.38 -1.86
C SER A 61 31.13 1.05 -3.10
N HIS A 62 30.55 0.32 -4.06
CA HIS A 62 31.23 0.00 -5.33
C HIS A 62 31.52 1.25 -6.17
N PHE A 63 30.60 2.22 -6.16
CA PHE A 63 30.82 3.48 -6.84
C PHE A 63 31.98 4.28 -6.22
N SER A 64 32.05 4.37 -4.89
CA SER A 64 33.18 4.98 -4.18
C SER A 64 34.49 4.27 -4.49
N GLU A 65 34.52 2.94 -4.43
CA GLU A 65 35.72 2.13 -4.77
C GLU A 65 36.18 2.35 -6.22
N THR A 66 35.23 2.48 -7.16
CA THR A 66 35.54 2.78 -8.56
C THR A 66 36.15 4.17 -8.74
N LEU A 67 35.70 5.17 -7.95
CA LEU A 67 36.25 6.53 -8.00
C LEU A 67 37.67 6.58 -7.43
N ASP A 68 37.89 5.93 -6.29
CA ASP A 68 39.20 5.88 -5.63
C ASP A 68 40.22 5.09 -6.48
N GLY A 69 39.80 4.02 -7.14
CA GLY A 69 40.63 3.15 -7.98
C GLY A 69 40.68 3.51 -9.47
N LEU A 70 40.11 4.65 -9.88
CA LEU A 70 39.84 4.96 -11.29
C LEU A 70 41.09 4.91 -12.19
N THR A 71 42.22 5.41 -11.70
CA THR A 71 43.51 5.42 -12.42
C THR A 71 44.00 4.01 -12.69
N THR A 72 43.92 3.13 -11.69
CA THR A 72 44.30 1.71 -11.76
C THR A 72 43.40 0.95 -12.73
N ILE A 73 42.08 1.14 -12.64
CA ILE A 73 41.11 0.48 -13.54
C ILE A 73 41.39 0.85 -15.00
N ARG A 74 41.71 2.12 -15.26
CA ARG A 74 42.07 2.59 -16.61
C ARG A 74 43.42 2.06 -17.08
N ALA A 75 44.41 2.01 -16.20
CA ALA A 75 45.74 1.49 -16.51
C ALA A 75 45.71 0.01 -16.94
N PHE A 76 44.81 -0.79 -16.35
CA PHE A 76 44.63 -2.21 -16.69
C PHE A 76 43.55 -2.47 -17.75
N ALA A 77 42.90 -1.43 -18.29
CA ALA A 77 41.79 -1.56 -19.24
C ALA A 77 40.63 -2.48 -18.75
N SER A 78 40.36 -2.49 -17.43
CA SER A 78 39.36 -3.35 -16.79
C SER A 78 37.97 -2.71 -16.64
N GLN A 79 37.68 -1.63 -17.38
CA GLN A 79 36.44 -0.85 -17.22
C GLN A 79 35.18 -1.69 -17.45
N GLY A 80 35.22 -2.65 -18.41
CA GLY A 80 34.07 -3.49 -18.74
C GLY A 80 33.61 -4.36 -17.56
N GLN A 81 34.56 -5.00 -16.86
CA GLN A 81 34.23 -5.85 -15.70
C GLN A 81 33.60 -5.03 -14.56
N PHE A 82 34.16 -3.85 -14.26
CA PHE A 82 33.60 -2.95 -13.25
C PHE A 82 32.22 -2.41 -13.65
N LEU A 83 31.99 -2.17 -14.95
CA LEU A 83 30.69 -1.75 -15.45
C LEU A 83 29.64 -2.86 -15.28
N ASP A 84 29.96 -4.09 -15.67
CA ASP A 84 29.06 -5.24 -15.54
C ASP A 84 28.71 -5.51 -14.06
N GLU A 85 29.67 -5.40 -13.16
CA GLU A 85 29.45 -5.55 -11.73
C GLU A 85 28.53 -4.44 -11.17
N SER A 86 28.76 -3.20 -11.60
CA SER A 86 27.93 -2.05 -11.23
C SER A 86 26.49 -2.24 -11.70
N LEU A 87 26.29 -2.62 -12.96
CA LEU A 87 24.97 -2.90 -13.53
C LEU A 87 24.27 -4.04 -12.79
N GLY A 88 24.98 -5.12 -12.44
CA GLY A 88 24.43 -6.23 -11.67
C GLY A 88 24.01 -5.84 -10.24
N LYS A 89 24.74 -4.93 -9.58
CA LYS A 89 24.33 -4.37 -8.27
C LYS A 89 23.11 -3.46 -8.42
N LEU A 90 23.11 -2.59 -9.43
CA LEU A 90 22.01 -1.66 -9.73
C LEU A 90 20.71 -2.42 -10.06
N GLN A 91 20.78 -3.44 -10.92
CA GLN A 91 19.63 -4.23 -11.34
C GLN A 91 18.98 -4.97 -10.16
N ARG A 92 19.78 -5.51 -9.23
CA ARG A 92 19.26 -6.12 -8.00
C ARG A 92 18.50 -5.11 -7.14
N ASN A 93 19.08 -3.92 -6.94
CA ASN A 93 18.43 -2.85 -6.19
C ASN A 93 17.11 -2.38 -6.88
N CYS A 94 17.14 -2.16 -8.19
CA CYS A 94 15.94 -1.80 -8.97
C CYS A 94 14.85 -2.87 -8.88
N ARG A 95 15.21 -4.17 -8.95
CA ARG A 95 14.25 -5.28 -8.81
C ARG A 95 13.58 -5.29 -7.44
N ALA A 96 14.35 -5.08 -6.36
CA ALA A 96 13.81 -5.02 -5.01
C ALA A 96 12.89 -3.79 -4.81
N TYR A 97 13.30 -2.63 -5.34
CA TYR A 97 12.49 -1.42 -5.33
C TYR A 97 11.17 -1.62 -6.10
N TYR A 98 11.22 -2.20 -7.31
CA TYR A 98 10.04 -2.47 -8.10
C TYR A 98 9.08 -3.43 -7.38
N LEU A 99 9.62 -4.47 -6.73
CA LEU A 99 8.81 -5.41 -5.94
C LEU A 99 8.12 -4.71 -4.76
N GLN A 100 8.78 -3.75 -4.11
CA GLN A 100 8.17 -2.93 -3.06
C GLN A 100 7.00 -2.09 -3.60
N VAL A 101 7.16 -1.47 -4.77
CA VAL A 101 6.09 -0.70 -5.42
C VAL A 101 4.93 -1.62 -5.83
N ALA A 102 5.22 -2.78 -6.41
CA ALA A 102 4.21 -3.77 -6.79
C ALA A 102 3.41 -4.28 -5.58
N SER A 103 4.08 -4.50 -4.44
CA SER A 103 3.43 -4.88 -3.17
C SER A 103 2.45 -3.79 -2.68
N ASN A 104 2.85 -2.52 -2.74
CA ASN A 104 1.96 -1.40 -2.42
C ASN A 104 0.74 -1.36 -3.35
N ARG A 105 0.95 -1.58 -4.66
CA ARG A 105 -0.14 -1.58 -5.65
C ARG A 105 -1.10 -2.75 -5.45
N TRP A 106 -0.58 -3.93 -5.12
CA TRP A 106 -1.39 -5.10 -4.78
C TRP A 106 -2.33 -4.82 -3.62
N LEU A 107 -1.84 -4.17 -2.56
CA LEU A 107 -2.67 -3.76 -1.42
C LEU A 107 -3.75 -2.76 -1.86
N ALA A 108 -3.38 -1.74 -2.63
CA ALA A 108 -4.31 -0.71 -3.11
C ALA A 108 -5.47 -1.34 -3.91
N VAL A 109 -5.17 -2.21 -4.88
CA VAL A 109 -6.19 -2.89 -5.69
C VAL A 109 -7.12 -3.73 -4.81
N ARG A 110 -6.58 -4.48 -3.83
CA ARG A 110 -7.41 -5.26 -2.90
C ARG A 110 -8.35 -4.37 -2.08
N LEU A 111 -7.85 -3.27 -1.54
CA LEU A 111 -8.67 -2.32 -0.77
C LEU A 111 -9.74 -1.65 -1.65
N GLU A 112 -9.40 -1.24 -2.86
CA GLU A 112 -10.33 -0.66 -3.83
C GLU A 112 -11.43 -1.66 -4.23
N THR A 113 -11.09 -2.93 -4.47
CA THR A 113 -12.10 -3.97 -4.79
C THR A 113 -13.07 -4.23 -3.64
N ILE A 114 -12.59 -4.21 -2.40
CA ILE A 114 -13.45 -4.36 -1.22
C ILE A 114 -14.34 -3.13 -1.05
N GLY A 115 -13.77 -1.93 -1.18
CA GLY A 115 -14.50 -0.67 -1.07
C GLY A 115 -15.61 -0.56 -2.11
N THR A 116 -15.30 -0.85 -3.38
CA THR A 116 -16.29 -0.84 -4.47
C THR A 116 -17.38 -1.90 -4.25
N LEU A 117 -17.04 -3.10 -3.78
CA LEU A 117 -18.04 -4.12 -3.44
C LEU A 117 -19.01 -3.63 -2.36
N ILE A 118 -18.52 -2.95 -1.32
CA ILE A 118 -19.37 -2.40 -0.25
C ILE A 118 -20.29 -1.32 -0.78
N VAL A 119 -19.78 -0.39 -1.60
CA VAL A 119 -20.60 0.68 -2.20
C VAL A 119 -21.68 0.10 -3.11
N VAL A 120 -21.36 -0.91 -3.92
CA VAL A 120 -22.34 -1.62 -4.76
C VAL A 120 -23.41 -2.29 -3.91
N LEU A 121 -23.03 -2.99 -2.83
CA LEU A 121 -23.98 -3.63 -1.92
C LEU A 121 -24.88 -2.61 -1.20
N ALA A 122 -24.31 -1.50 -0.73
CA ALA A 122 -25.07 -0.42 -0.11
C ALA A 122 -26.07 0.21 -1.10
N GLY A 123 -25.65 0.49 -2.33
CA GLY A 123 -26.51 0.98 -3.39
C GLY A 123 -27.65 0.02 -3.74
N LEU A 124 -27.37 -1.28 -3.86
CA LEU A 124 -28.40 -2.29 -4.10
C LEU A 124 -29.41 -2.34 -2.94
N LEU A 125 -28.94 -2.36 -1.70
CA LEU A 125 -29.81 -2.36 -0.51
C LEU A 125 -30.65 -1.08 -0.42
N ALA A 126 -30.10 0.08 -0.75
CA ALA A 126 -30.81 1.35 -0.81
C ALA A 126 -31.96 1.33 -1.83
N VAL A 127 -31.72 0.77 -3.02
CA VAL A 127 -32.76 0.61 -4.07
C VAL A 127 -33.85 -0.37 -3.60
N PHE A 128 -33.46 -1.53 -3.05
CA PHE A 128 -34.42 -2.49 -2.49
C PHE A 128 -35.23 -1.91 -1.32
N ALA A 129 -34.62 -1.09 -0.46
CA ALA A 129 -35.28 -0.41 0.66
C ALA A 129 -36.27 0.67 0.18
N SER A 130 -35.90 1.46 -0.83
CA SER A 130 -36.80 2.44 -1.46
C SER A 130 -38.01 1.77 -2.10
N SER A 131 -37.85 0.59 -2.71
CA SER A 131 -38.97 -0.18 -3.28
C SER A 131 -40.00 -0.63 -2.23
N ARG A 132 -39.63 -0.64 -0.94
CA ARG A 132 -40.50 -0.99 0.20
C ARG A 132 -41.02 0.22 0.98
N GLY A 133 -40.83 1.44 0.48
CA GLY A 133 -41.43 2.66 1.04
C GLY A 133 -40.57 3.44 2.06
N ILE A 134 -39.26 3.19 2.12
CA ILE A 134 -38.33 3.98 2.96
C ILE A 134 -37.92 5.25 2.21
N SER A 135 -38.03 6.41 2.87
CA SER A 135 -37.73 7.73 2.30
C SER A 135 -36.31 7.83 1.74
N ALA A 136 -36.20 8.24 0.47
CA ALA A 136 -34.96 8.37 -0.30
C ALA A 136 -33.89 9.27 0.37
N GLY A 137 -34.30 10.16 1.29
CA GLY A 137 -33.39 11.02 2.05
C GLY A 137 -32.51 10.27 3.06
N MET A 138 -32.96 9.14 3.62
CA MET A 138 -32.12 8.32 4.50
C MET A 138 -31.14 7.42 3.74
N ALA A 139 -31.50 7.01 2.52
CA ALA A 139 -30.66 6.18 1.66
C ALA A 139 -29.49 6.95 1.02
N GLY A 140 -29.62 8.26 0.83
CA GLY A 140 -28.55 9.13 0.31
C GLY A 140 -27.56 9.63 1.35
N LEU A 141 -27.86 9.47 2.65
CA LEU A 141 -26.96 9.84 3.75
C LEU A 141 -26.02 8.69 4.18
N SER A 142 -26.27 7.47 3.70
CA SER A 142 -25.51 6.25 4.00
C SER A 142 -24.51 5.88 2.90
#